data_AF-A0A7J4JMY9-F1
#
_entry.id   AF-A0A7J4JMY9-F1
#
_cell.length_a   1.000
_cell.length_b   1.000
_cell.length_c   1.000
_cell.angle_alpha   90.00
_cell.angle_beta   90.00
_cell.angle_gamma   90.00
#
_symmetry.space_group_name_H-M   'P 1'
#
loop_
_entity.id
_entity.type
_entity.pdbx_description
1 polymer ?
#
loop_
_entity_poly.entity_id
_entity_poly.type
_entity_poly.pdbx_seq_one_letter_code
_entity_poly.pdbx_strand_id
1 'polypeptide(L)'
;MAYTEIKEKNKKRYYYRVRSLRVGKKIGKRRIYLGVGLSKKGLRKKEGEADKELGLLENLLGKKELSELGKIKREYLKQPKENLENRYEAFCSSFTYNSTAIEGNTLTLQETSRLLFEKQVPAKSLREVNEVLNHKEAFDLILGTKEDVTKSFILKLHKILIKNTLKSELEDQIGNYRRIQVYIRGVEWLPPGPEKVKGEMRNLLLWYSRNKG
;
A
#
# COMPACT_ATOMS: atom_id res chain seq x y z
N MET A 1 -17.16 -2.95 -0.55
CA MET A 1 -16.80 -1.55 -0.86
C MET A 1 -17.87 -0.63 -0.28
N ALA A 2 -17.49 0.51 0.31
CA ALA A 2 -18.45 1.51 0.78
C ALA A 2 -18.57 2.68 -0.19
N TYR A 3 -19.76 3.25 -0.31
CA TYR A 3 -20.06 4.39 -1.16
C TYR A 3 -21.04 5.33 -0.45
N THR A 4 -21.13 6.56 -0.94
CA THR A 4 -22.04 7.57 -0.39
C THR A 4 -23.29 7.66 -1.27
N GLU A 5 -24.43 7.26 -0.72
CA GLU A 5 -25.74 7.33 -1.37
C GLU A 5 -26.37 8.71 -1.07
N ILE A 6 -26.79 9.42 -2.11
CA ILE A 6 -27.44 10.73 -1.99
C ILE A 6 -28.92 10.56 -2.32
N LYS A 7 -29.79 10.97 -1.40
CA LYS A 7 -31.25 11.01 -1.62
C LYS A 7 -31.72 12.44 -1.60
N GLU A 8 -32.52 12.83 -2.59
CA GLU A 8 -33.10 14.16 -2.64
C GLU A 8 -34.57 14.12 -2.21
N LYS A 9 -34.94 14.95 -1.23
CA LYS A 9 -36.32 15.10 -0.75
C LYS A 9 -36.55 16.56 -0.37
N ASN A 10 -37.64 17.15 -0.84
CA ASN A 10 -38.00 18.55 -0.56
C ASN A 10 -36.84 19.54 -0.85
N LYS A 11 -36.19 19.42 -2.01
CA LYS A 11 -35.01 20.23 -2.45
C LYS A 11 -33.79 20.17 -1.50
N LYS A 12 -33.74 19.18 -0.60
CA LYS A 12 -32.61 18.93 0.30
C LYS A 12 -31.96 17.60 -0.02
N ARG A 13 -30.63 17.57 -0.01
CA ARG A 13 -29.83 16.35 -0.22
C ARG A 13 -29.50 15.72 1.13
N TYR A 14 -29.83 14.44 1.27
CA TYR A 14 -29.57 13.58 2.42
C TYR A 14 -28.46 12.60 2.05
N TYR A 15 -27.44 12.53 2.89
CA TYR A 15 -26.24 11.74 2.64
C TYR A 15 -26.22 10.51 3.54
N TYR A 16 -25.98 9.34 2.96
CA TYR A 16 -25.85 8.08 3.67
C TYR A 16 -24.54 7.40 3.27
N ARG A 17 -23.77 6.93 4.25
CA ARG A 17 -22.64 6.04 3.98
C ARG A 17 -23.12 4.60 3.96
N VAL A 18 -22.87 3.89 2.87
CA VAL A 18 -23.45 2.57 2.63
C VAL A 18 -22.35 1.54 2.44
N ARG A 19 -22.43 0.43 3.17
CA ARG A 19 -21.62 -0.79 2.97
C ARG A 19 -22.52 -1.93 2.52
N SER A 20 -22.23 -2.49 1.35
CA SER A 20 -22.83 -3.76 0.93
C SER A 20 -22.20 -4.91 1.72
N LEU A 21 -23.05 -5.72 2.35
CA LEU A 21 -22.65 -6.90 3.13
C LEU A 21 -23.26 -8.13 2.47
N ARG A 22 -22.44 -9.12 2.15
CA ARG A 22 -22.90 -10.41 1.62
C ARG A 22 -23.11 -11.36 2.79
N VAL A 23 -24.32 -11.87 2.96
CA VAL A 23 -24.66 -12.88 3.97
C VAL A 23 -25.23 -14.08 3.23
N GLY A 24 -24.38 -15.08 2.98
CA GLY A 24 -24.70 -16.22 2.13
C GLY A 24 -25.04 -15.82 0.69
N LYS A 25 -26.21 -16.23 0.20
CA LYS A 25 -26.72 -15.88 -1.15
C LYS A 25 -27.40 -14.49 -1.21
N LYS A 26 -27.62 -13.81 -0.08
CA LYS A 26 -28.32 -12.52 -0.03
C LYS A 26 -27.33 -11.35 0.12
N ILE A 27 -27.62 -10.25 -0.55
CA ILE A 27 -26.88 -8.98 -0.41
C ILE A 27 -27.70 -8.03 0.46
N GLY A 28 -27.19 -7.73 1.65
CA GLY A 28 -27.72 -6.69 2.53
C GLY A 28 -26.96 -5.37 2.37
N LYS A 29 -27.57 -4.27 2.81
CA LYS A 29 -26.93 -2.95 2.87
C LYS A 29 -27.01 -2.40 4.29
N ARG A 30 -25.86 -2.09 4.90
CA ARG A 30 -25.80 -1.31 6.13
C ARG A 30 -25.61 0.15 5.76
N ARG A 31 -26.45 1.03 6.30
CA ARG A 31 -26.43 2.48 6.00
C ARG A 31 -26.23 3.26 7.30
N ILE A 32 -25.36 4.26 7.26
CA ILE A 32 -25.21 5.26 8.32
C ILE A 32 -25.62 6.61 7.76
N TYR A 33 -26.52 7.30 8.44
CA TYR A 33 -26.94 8.64 8.05
C TYR A 33 -25.86 9.66 8.40
N LEU A 34 -25.43 10.44 7.40
CA LEU A 34 -24.39 11.45 7.56
C LEU A 34 -25.01 12.83 7.86
N GLY A 35 -26.14 13.17 7.25
CA GLY A 35 -26.78 14.47 7.47
C GLY A 35 -27.44 15.01 6.20
N VAL A 36 -27.90 16.25 6.30
CA VAL A 36 -28.60 16.97 5.24
C VAL A 36 -27.83 18.24 4.86
N GLY A 37 -27.77 18.56 3.57
CA GLY A 37 -27.20 19.82 3.08
C GLY A 37 -25.73 20.05 3.46
N LEU A 38 -24.97 18.97 3.64
CA LEU A 38 -23.58 19.04 4.09
C LEU A 38 -22.68 19.70 3.04
N SER A 39 -21.79 20.58 3.50
CA SER A 39 -20.67 21.05 2.68
C SER A 39 -19.73 19.90 2.33
N LYS A 40 -18.94 20.02 1.25
CA LYS A 40 -17.97 18.98 0.84
C LYS A 40 -17.00 18.59 1.96
N LYS A 41 -16.58 19.56 2.77
CA LYS A 41 -15.70 19.35 3.94
C LYS A 41 -16.44 18.64 5.08
N GLY A 42 -17.67 19.05 5.38
CA GLY A 42 -18.51 18.42 6.40
C GLY A 42 -18.88 16.98 6.06
N LEU A 43 -19.18 16.71 4.79
CA LEU A 43 -19.46 15.38 4.28
C LEU A 43 -18.27 14.45 4.46
N ARG A 44 -17.06 14.86 3.99
CA ARG A 44 -15.83 14.07 4.14
C ARG A 44 -15.53 13.70 5.59
N LYS A 45 -15.75 14.63 6.53
CA LYS A 45 -15.54 14.36 7.96
C LYS A 45 -16.46 13.22 8.43
N LYS A 46 -17.74 13.33 8.13
CA LYS A 46 -18.75 12.34 8.55
C LYS A 46 -18.62 11.00 7.83
N GLU A 47 -18.18 10.98 6.57
CA GLU A 47 -17.82 9.75 5.86
C GLU A 47 -16.73 8.98 6.61
N GLY A 48 -15.70 9.67 7.09
CA GLY A 48 -14.62 9.03 7.86
C GLY A 48 -15.05 8.50 9.24
N GLU A 49 -16.02 9.14 9.89
CA GLU A 49 -16.63 8.65 11.13
C GLU A 49 -17.50 7.41 10.86
N ALA A 50 -18.35 7.47 9.83
CA ALA A 50 -19.20 6.37 9.41
C ALA A 50 -18.40 5.16 8.89
N ASP A 51 -17.26 5.37 8.23
CA ASP A 51 -16.42 4.28 7.73
C ASP A 51 -15.83 3.44 8.87
N LYS A 52 -15.52 4.07 10.01
CA LYS A 52 -15.14 3.36 11.23
C LYS A 52 -16.30 2.56 11.79
N GLU A 53 -17.47 3.17 11.94
CA GLU A 53 -18.66 2.50 12.48
C GLU A 53 -19.18 1.35 11.58
N LEU A 54 -18.97 1.47 10.27
CA LEU A 54 -19.24 0.41 9.31
C LEU A 54 -18.21 -0.74 9.39
N GLY A 55 -17.14 -0.62 10.17
CA GLY A 55 -16.10 -1.64 10.34
C GLY A 55 -15.41 -1.98 9.02
N LEU A 56 -15.26 -1.02 8.10
CA LEU A 56 -14.76 -1.28 6.75
C LEU A 56 -13.36 -1.88 6.73
N LEU A 57 -12.60 -1.67 7.80
CA LEU A 57 -11.19 -2.03 7.90
C LEU A 57 -10.91 -3.01 9.06
N GLU A 58 -11.91 -3.29 9.89
CA GLU A 58 -11.82 -4.30 10.97
C GLU A 58 -11.73 -5.75 10.44
N ASN A 59 -11.96 -5.96 9.14
CA ASN A 59 -12.05 -7.28 8.51
C ASN A 59 -11.15 -7.43 7.28
N LEU A 60 -10.00 -6.73 7.19
CA LEU A 60 -9.04 -6.99 6.12
C LEU A 60 -8.52 -8.43 6.16
N LEU A 61 -8.33 -8.95 7.38
CA LEU A 61 -8.02 -10.35 7.64
C LEU A 61 -9.11 -10.93 8.56
N GLY A 62 -9.73 -12.03 8.15
CA GLY A 62 -10.68 -12.77 8.95
C GLY A 62 -10.02 -13.54 10.10
N LYS A 63 -10.83 -14.04 11.04
CA LYS A 63 -10.36 -14.84 12.19
C LYS A 63 -9.50 -16.04 11.77
N LYS A 64 -9.82 -16.66 10.63
CA LYS A 64 -9.06 -17.79 10.08
C LYS A 64 -7.65 -17.37 9.66
N GLU A 65 -7.53 -16.31 8.89
CA GLU A 65 -6.24 -15.77 8.42
C GLU A 65 -5.38 -15.29 9.59
N LEU A 66 -5.98 -14.64 10.59
CA LEU A 66 -5.27 -14.28 11.82
C LEU A 66 -4.74 -15.51 12.58
N SER A 67 -5.52 -16.59 12.62
CA SER A 67 -5.09 -17.86 13.24
C SER A 67 -3.93 -18.50 12.45
N GLU A 68 -3.99 -18.48 11.12
CA GLU A 68 -2.93 -18.96 10.23
C GLU A 68 -1.64 -18.16 10.40
N LEU A 69 -1.71 -16.82 10.39
CA LEU A 69 -0.57 -15.95 10.67
C LEU A 69 0.05 -16.22 12.05
N GLY A 70 -0.80 -16.46 13.06
CA GLY A 70 -0.35 -16.85 14.39
C GLY A 70 0.39 -18.19 14.41
N LYS A 71 -0.03 -19.17 13.61
CA LYS A 71 0.69 -20.46 13.46
C LYS A 71 2.05 -20.25 12.79
N ILE A 72 2.10 -19.55 11.66
CA ILE A 72 3.33 -19.24 10.94
C ILE A 72 4.33 -18.52 11.85
N LYS A 73 3.87 -17.50 12.61
CA LYS A 73 4.71 -16.78 13.56
C LYS A 73 5.31 -17.71 14.62
N ARG A 74 4.51 -18.61 15.20
CA ARG A 74 4.99 -19.57 16.21
C ARG A 74 6.01 -20.54 15.62
N GLU A 75 5.77 -21.05 14.42
CA GLU A 75 6.68 -21.96 13.73
C GLU A 75 8.01 -21.28 13.40
N TYR A 76 7.96 -20.03 12.91
CA TYR A 76 9.16 -19.24 12.63
C TYR A 76 10.01 -18.99 13.89
N LEU A 77 9.38 -18.70 15.03
CA LEU A 77 10.06 -18.45 16.31
C LEU A 77 10.71 -19.69 16.92
N LYS A 78 10.27 -20.90 16.53
CA LYS A 78 10.87 -22.17 16.97
C LYS A 78 12.14 -22.53 16.19
N GLN A 79 12.40 -21.88 15.05
CA GLN A 79 13.56 -22.18 14.24
C GLN A 79 14.87 -21.79 14.95
N PRO A 80 15.96 -22.53 14.73
CA PRO A 80 17.27 -22.24 15.33
C PRO A 80 17.73 -20.81 15.05
N LYS A 81 18.49 -20.21 15.96
CA LYS A 81 19.05 -18.85 15.74
C LYS A 81 20.27 -18.88 14.82
N GLU A 82 20.95 -20.01 14.80
CA GLU A 82 22.17 -20.29 14.03
C GLU A 82 21.94 -20.15 12.52
N ASN A 83 20.71 -20.43 12.04
CA ASN A 83 20.35 -20.27 10.63
C ASN A 83 19.62 -18.95 10.34
N LEU A 84 19.60 -17.99 11.28
CA LEU A 84 18.87 -16.73 11.10
C LEU A 84 19.40 -15.93 9.91
N GLU A 85 20.71 -15.86 9.74
CA GLU A 85 21.35 -15.18 8.61
C GLU A 85 20.95 -15.82 7.29
N ASN A 86 21.10 -17.14 7.16
CA ASN A 86 20.68 -17.88 5.97
C ASN A 86 19.19 -17.70 5.64
N ARG A 87 18.30 -17.74 6.66
CA ARG A 87 16.86 -17.50 6.48
C ARG A 87 16.59 -16.06 6.03
N TYR A 88 17.32 -15.10 6.56
CA TYR A 88 17.21 -13.70 6.18
C TYR A 88 17.64 -13.50 4.72
N GLU A 89 18.77 -14.07 4.30
CA GLU A 89 19.23 -13.99 2.91
C GLU A 89 18.21 -14.61 1.95
N ALA A 90 17.74 -15.83 2.24
CA ALA A 90 16.73 -16.50 1.43
C ALA A 90 15.43 -15.68 1.33
N PHE A 91 14.96 -15.11 2.44
CA PHE A 91 13.79 -14.25 2.45
C PHE A 91 14.02 -12.98 1.63
N CYS A 92 15.14 -12.28 1.83
CA CYS A 92 15.46 -11.04 1.13
C CYS A 92 15.60 -11.26 -0.39
N SER A 93 16.26 -12.34 -0.81
CA SER A 93 16.36 -12.74 -2.22
C SER A 93 14.97 -12.97 -2.81
N SER A 94 14.14 -13.78 -2.15
CA SER A 94 12.79 -14.07 -2.63
C SER A 94 11.89 -12.83 -2.65
N PHE A 95 11.90 -12.03 -1.59
CA PHE A 95 11.08 -10.84 -1.46
C PHE A 95 11.44 -9.79 -2.52
N THR A 96 12.73 -9.56 -2.72
CA THR A 96 13.21 -8.61 -3.73
C THR A 96 12.91 -9.09 -5.14
N TYR A 97 13.23 -10.35 -5.46
CA TYR A 97 12.96 -10.94 -6.77
C TYR A 97 11.47 -10.86 -7.13
N ASN A 98 10.58 -11.30 -6.24
CA ASN A 98 9.15 -11.29 -6.53
C ASN A 98 8.60 -9.86 -6.67
N SER A 99 9.05 -8.93 -5.83
CA SER A 99 8.57 -7.54 -5.89
C SER A 99 9.00 -6.84 -7.18
N THR A 100 10.24 -7.04 -7.63
CA THR A 100 10.73 -6.40 -8.86
C THR A 100 10.23 -7.12 -10.12
N ALA A 101 10.06 -8.44 -10.08
CA ALA A 101 9.53 -9.22 -11.20
C ALA A 101 8.09 -8.82 -11.56
N ILE A 102 7.24 -8.50 -10.56
CA ILE A 102 5.88 -7.97 -10.79
C ILE A 102 5.92 -6.65 -11.58
N GLU A 103 6.94 -5.83 -11.37
CA GLU A 103 7.16 -4.56 -12.08
C GLU A 103 7.89 -4.75 -13.43
N GLY A 104 8.19 -5.99 -13.81
CA GLY A 104 8.78 -6.36 -15.11
C GLY A 104 10.30 -6.50 -15.13
N ASN A 105 10.96 -6.56 -13.96
CA ASN A 105 12.38 -6.87 -13.88
C ASN A 105 12.65 -8.34 -14.31
N THR A 106 13.71 -8.56 -15.08
CA THR A 106 13.99 -9.87 -15.70
C THR A 106 15.13 -10.64 -15.06
N LEU A 107 15.71 -10.16 -13.94
CA LEU A 107 16.68 -10.94 -13.18
C LEU A 107 16.01 -12.19 -12.64
N THR A 108 16.67 -13.33 -12.76
CA THR A 108 16.28 -14.58 -12.10
C THR A 108 16.46 -14.47 -10.59
N LEU A 109 15.83 -15.38 -9.84
CA LEU A 109 16.04 -15.46 -8.39
C LEU A 109 17.53 -15.68 -8.04
N GLN A 110 18.25 -16.48 -8.84
CA GLN A 110 19.67 -16.74 -8.63
C GLN A 110 20.52 -15.48 -8.89
N GLU A 111 20.29 -14.76 -9.99
CA GLU A 111 20.97 -13.50 -10.29
C GLU A 111 20.68 -12.45 -9.20
N THR A 112 19.43 -12.36 -8.75
CA THR A 112 19.03 -11.46 -7.65
C THR A 112 19.81 -11.80 -6.37
N SER A 113 19.85 -13.07 -5.97
CA SER A 113 20.56 -13.51 -4.76
C SER A 113 22.06 -13.21 -4.83
N ARG A 114 22.70 -13.52 -5.96
CA ARG A 114 24.13 -13.26 -6.18
C ARG A 114 24.45 -11.77 -6.20
N LEU A 115 23.58 -10.95 -6.79
CA LEU A 115 23.74 -9.51 -6.78
C LEU A 115 23.68 -8.95 -5.35
N LEU A 116 22.73 -9.42 -4.53
CA LEU A 116 22.54 -8.93 -3.17
C LEU A 116 23.64 -9.37 -2.19
N PHE A 117 24.09 -10.63 -2.27
CA PHE A 117 24.94 -11.23 -1.23
C PHE A 117 26.36 -11.56 -1.70
N GLU A 118 26.58 -11.81 -3.00
CA GLU A 118 27.90 -12.12 -3.57
C GLU A 118 28.50 -10.94 -4.35
N LYS A 119 27.76 -9.82 -4.49
CA LYS A 119 28.14 -8.63 -5.27
C LYS A 119 28.47 -8.92 -6.74
N GLN A 120 27.92 -10.00 -7.30
CA GLN A 120 28.07 -10.34 -8.71
C GLN A 120 27.04 -9.58 -9.54
N VAL A 121 27.51 -8.76 -10.48
CA VAL A 121 26.64 -7.97 -11.34
C VAL A 121 26.18 -8.81 -12.53
N PRO A 122 24.86 -9.04 -12.72
CA PRO A 122 24.37 -9.79 -13.86
C PRO A 122 24.48 -8.96 -15.15
N ALA A 123 24.55 -9.64 -16.30
CA ALA A 123 24.59 -9.01 -17.63
C ALA A 123 23.19 -8.52 -18.05
N LYS A 124 22.65 -7.54 -17.31
CA LYS A 124 21.32 -6.96 -17.46
C LYS A 124 21.40 -5.44 -17.53
N SER A 125 20.27 -4.78 -17.76
CA SER A 125 20.27 -3.31 -17.79
C SER A 125 20.63 -2.73 -16.41
N LEU A 126 21.34 -1.60 -16.40
CA LEU A 126 21.67 -0.90 -15.14
C LEU A 126 20.41 -0.52 -14.35
N ARG A 127 19.31 -0.22 -15.05
CA ARG A 127 18.01 0.02 -14.42
C ARG A 127 17.58 -1.19 -13.59
N GLU A 128 17.58 -2.39 -14.15
CA GLU A 128 17.14 -3.60 -13.46
C GLU A 128 18.05 -3.95 -12.27
N VAL A 129 19.36 -3.76 -12.43
CA VAL A 129 20.33 -3.92 -11.34
C VAL A 129 20.03 -2.92 -10.21
N ASN A 130 19.81 -1.66 -10.54
CA ASN A 130 19.46 -0.62 -9.57
C ASN A 130 18.12 -0.91 -8.89
N GLU A 131 17.10 -1.39 -9.58
CA GLU A 131 15.81 -1.76 -8.96
C GLU A 131 15.97 -2.80 -7.85
N VAL A 132 16.79 -3.83 -8.06
CA VAL A 132 17.09 -4.87 -7.05
C VAL A 132 17.84 -4.27 -5.85
N LEU A 133 18.90 -3.51 -6.10
CA LEU A 133 19.70 -2.89 -5.04
C LEU A 133 18.88 -1.88 -4.23
N ASN A 134 18.11 -1.04 -4.91
CA ASN A 134 17.24 -0.04 -4.30
C ASN A 134 16.15 -0.68 -3.43
N HIS A 135 15.56 -1.80 -3.89
CA HIS A 135 14.57 -2.52 -3.12
C HIS A 135 15.16 -3.08 -1.82
N LYS A 136 16.38 -3.65 -1.87
CA LYS A 136 17.09 -4.10 -0.66
C LYS A 136 17.38 -2.94 0.29
N GLU A 137 17.87 -1.81 -0.21
CA GLU A 137 18.14 -0.62 0.59
C GLU A 137 16.87 -0.06 1.26
N ALA A 138 15.76 -0.02 0.52
CA ALA A 138 14.48 0.41 1.07
C ALA A 138 13.99 -0.55 2.16
N PHE A 139 14.17 -1.86 1.96
CA PHE A 139 13.80 -2.86 2.95
C PHE A 139 14.66 -2.78 4.22
N ASP A 140 15.97 -2.57 4.08
CA ASP A 140 16.87 -2.38 5.21
C ASP A 140 16.53 -1.12 6.02
N LEU A 141 16.17 -0.03 5.35
CA LEU A 141 15.68 1.17 6.01
C LEU A 141 14.42 0.88 6.86
N ILE A 142 13.49 0.09 6.33
CA ILE A 142 12.26 -0.29 7.05
C ILE A 142 12.58 -1.14 8.28
N LEU A 143 13.52 -2.08 8.17
CA LEU A 143 13.91 -2.94 9.29
C LEU A 143 14.70 -2.19 10.37
N GLY A 144 15.51 -1.20 9.99
CA GLY A 144 16.36 -0.45 10.91
C GLY A 144 15.69 0.76 11.57
N THR A 145 14.54 1.21 11.08
CA THR A 145 13.90 2.43 11.57
C THR A 145 12.91 2.20 12.71
N LYS A 146 12.80 3.18 13.61
CA LYS A 146 11.70 3.32 14.59
C LYS A 146 10.76 4.46 14.22
N GLU A 147 10.98 5.10 13.06
CA GLU A 147 10.12 6.16 12.55
C GLU A 147 8.72 5.64 12.26
N ASP A 148 7.71 6.45 12.56
CA ASP A 148 6.33 6.14 12.22
C ASP A 148 6.07 6.35 10.71
N VAL A 149 5.00 5.73 10.19
CA VAL A 149 4.63 5.91 8.78
C VAL A 149 4.07 7.32 8.57
N THR A 150 4.93 8.19 8.04
CA THR A 150 4.63 9.59 7.75
C THR A 150 4.74 9.88 6.25
N LYS A 151 4.26 11.06 5.83
CA LYS A 151 4.45 11.53 4.45
C LYS A 151 5.94 11.56 4.07
N SER A 152 6.81 12.12 4.93
CA SER A 152 8.25 12.20 4.67
C SER A 152 8.85 10.81 4.54
N PHE A 153 8.46 9.87 5.40
CA PHE A 153 8.94 8.49 5.34
C PHE A 153 8.54 7.81 4.03
N ILE A 154 7.27 7.93 3.60
CA ILE A 154 6.81 7.37 2.31
C ILE A 154 7.58 7.96 1.12
N LEU A 155 7.79 9.29 1.12
CA LEU A 155 8.54 9.95 0.05
C LEU A 155 10.03 9.59 0.06
N LYS A 156 10.61 9.36 1.25
CA LYS A 156 11.98 8.85 1.41
C LYS A 156 12.10 7.44 0.82
N LEU A 157 11.16 6.54 1.12
CA LEU A 157 11.12 5.21 0.52
C LEU A 157 10.99 5.27 -1.01
N HIS A 158 10.09 6.11 -1.53
CA HIS A 158 9.97 6.31 -2.96
C HIS A 158 11.27 6.82 -3.59
N LYS A 159 11.98 7.74 -2.93
CA LYS A 159 13.28 8.23 -3.41
C LYS A 159 14.30 7.11 -3.52
N ILE A 160 14.38 6.24 -2.52
CA ILE A 160 15.30 5.10 -2.52
C ILE A 160 14.94 4.11 -3.61
N LEU A 161 13.67 3.73 -3.72
CA LEU A 161 13.20 2.72 -4.69
C LEU A 161 13.49 3.12 -6.15
N ILE A 162 13.40 4.41 -6.46
CA ILE A 162 13.34 4.91 -7.84
C ILE A 162 14.63 5.62 -8.29
N LYS A 163 15.63 5.78 -7.42
CA LYS A 163 16.91 6.42 -7.81
C LYS A 163 17.61 5.63 -8.91
N ASN A 164 18.11 6.30 -9.95
CA ASN A 164 18.82 5.69 -11.07
C ASN A 164 18.02 4.63 -11.87
N THR A 165 16.69 4.65 -11.81
CA THR A 165 15.82 3.74 -12.57
C THR A 165 14.90 4.47 -13.56
N LEU A 166 14.72 5.79 -13.39
CA LEU A 166 13.93 6.62 -14.29
C LEU A 166 14.78 7.21 -15.42
N LYS A 167 14.08 7.64 -16.47
CA LYS A 167 14.65 8.50 -17.50
C LYS A 167 14.93 9.89 -16.93
N SER A 168 15.91 10.60 -17.49
CA SER A 168 16.36 11.90 -17.01
C SER A 168 15.24 12.94 -16.93
N GLU A 169 14.28 12.91 -17.87
CA GLU A 169 13.14 13.82 -17.89
C GLU A 169 12.11 13.59 -16.77
N LEU A 170 12.23 12.49 -16.01
CA LEU A 170 11.33 12.14 -14.90
C LEU A 170 12.03 12.18 -13.52
N GLU A 171 13.31 12.50 -13.47
CA GLU A 171 14.08 12.51 -12.21
C GLU A 171 13.52 13.49 -11.18
N ASP A 172 12.90 14.58 -11.63
CA ASP A 172 12.28 15.56 -10.75
C ASP A 172 11.03 15.04 -9.98
N GLN A 173 10.52 13.87 -10.37
CA GLN A 173 9.42 13.18 -9.69
C GLN A 173 9.91 12.31 -8.53
N ILE A 174 11.22 12.03 -8.43
CA ILE A 174 11.78 11.15 -7.41
C ILE A 174 11.54 11.74 -6.02
N GLY A 175 10.80 11.01 -5.19
CA GLY A 175 10.46 11.43 -3.82
C GLY A 175 9.38 12.52 -3.76
N ASN A 176 8.63 12.72 -4.84
CA ASN A 176 7.55 13.69 -4.92
C ASN A 176 6.22 13.02 -5.31
N TYR A 177 5.10 13.67 -5.00
CA TYR A 177 3.82 13.25 -5.57
C TYR A 177 3.77 13.64 -7.06
N ARG A 178 3.20 12.75 -7.87
CA ARG A 178 3.03 12.97 -9.31
C ARG A 178 2.32 14.30 -9.60
N ARG A 179 2.78 14.99 -10.63
CA ARG A 179 2.21 16.25 -11.13
C ARG A 179 1.37 16.07 -12.39
N ILE A 180 1.39 14.87 -12.97
CA ILE A 180 0.70 14.53 -14.22
C ILE A 180 -0.27 13.37 -14.01
N GLN A 181 -1.33 13.32 -14.82
CA GLN A 181 -2.26 12.20 -14.80
C GLN A 181 -1.60 10.93 -15.34
N VAL A 182 -1.82 9.80 -14.67
CA VAL A 182 -1.31 8.49 -15.11
C VAL A 182 -2.47 7.52 -15.32
N TYR A 183 -2.22 6.52 -16.14
CA TYR A 183 -3.16 5.46 -16.50
C TYR A 183 -2.47 4.12 -16.25
N ILE A 184 -3.18 3.15 -15.68
CA ILE A 184 -2.64 1.82 -15.44
C ILE A 184 -3.06 0.93 -16.61
N ARG A 185 -2.07 0.42 -17.35
CA ARG A 185 -2.33 -0.43 -18.51
C ARG A 185 -3.07 -1.70 -18.07
N GLY A 186 -4.11 -2.08 -18.80
CA GLY A 186 -4.85 -3.33 -18.56
C GLY A 186 -5.94 -3.25 -17.49
N VAL A 187 -6.21 -2.07 -16.92
CA VAL A 187 -7.35 -1.86 -16.01
C VAL A 187 -8.12 -0.59 -16.38
N GLU A 188 -9.45 -0.62 -16.28
CA GLU A 188 -10.31 0.56 -16.49
C GLU A 188 -10.30 1.55 -15.30
N TRP A 189 -9.62 1.17 -14.21
CA TRP A 189 -9.55 2.02 -13.03
C TRP A 189 -8.62 3.23 -13.25
N LEU A 190 -9.15 4.42 -13.00
CA LEU A 190 -8.42 5.68 -13.12
C LEU A 190 -7.91 6.16 -11.74
N PRO A 191 -6.58 6.32 -11.56
CA PRO A 191 -6.02 6.85 -10.32
C PRO A 191 -6.42 8.33 -10.07
N PRO A 192 -6.50 8.80 -8.80
CA PRO A 192 -6.94 10.16 -8.47
C PRO A 192 -6.03 11.24 -9.08
N GLY A 193 -6.60 12.23 -9.76
CA GLY A 193 -5.88 13.38 -10.36
C GLY A 193 -4.74 13.94 -9.50
N PRO A 194 -3.64 14.45 -10.08
CA PRO A 194 -2.47 14.99 -9.34
C PRO A 194 -2.84 15.95 -8.21
N GLU A 195 -3.82 16.82 -8.46
CA GLU A 195 -4.35 17.81 -7.53
C GLU A 195 -5.01 17.18 -6.30
N LYS A 196 -5.50 15.94 -6.42
CA LYS A 196 -6.15 15.18 -5.34
C LYS A 196 -5.17 14.31 -4.56
N VAL A 197 -4.05 13.88 -5.16
CA VAL A 197 -3.11 12.92 -4.56
C VAL A 197 -2.68 13.36 -3.15
N LYS A 198 -2.29 14.62 -2.97
CA LYS A 198 -1.89 15.15 -1.64
C LYS A 198 -3.01 15.04 -0.60
N GLY A 199 -4.25 15.30 -1.01
CA GLY A 199 -5.43 15.20 -0.15
C GLY A 199 -5.74 13.75 0.22
N GLU A 200 -5.70 12.84 -0.76
CA GLU A 200 -5.97 11.42 -0.53
C GLU A 200 -4.87 10.74 0.30
N MET A 201 -3.59 11.08 0.08
CA MET A 201 -2.49 10.61 0.94
C MET A 201 -2.63 11.12 2.38
N ARG A 202 -3.08 12.36 2.58
CA ARG A 202 -3.39 12.87 3.92
C ARG A 202 -4.53 12.07 4.57
N ASN A 203 -5.58 11.75 3.81
CA ASN A 203 -6.68 10.93 4.32
C ASN A 203 -6.19 9.53 4.72
N LEU A 204 -5.35 8.91 3.89
CA LEU A 204 -4.72 7.61 4.17
C LEU A 204 -3.90 7.64 5.46
N LEU A 205 -3.04 8.64 5.63
CA LEU A 205 -2.21 8.80 6.83
C LEU A 205 -3.05 9.08 8.08
N LEU A 206 -4.12 9.88 7.97
CA LEU A 206 -5.05 10.10 9.07
C LEU A 206 -5.78 8.81 9.45
N TRP A 207 -6.18 8.03 8.46
CA TRP A 207 -6.76 6.71 8.70
C TRP A 207 -5.75 5.81 9.40
N TYR A 208 -4.52 5.70 8.89
CA TYR A 208 -3.46 4.91 9.50
C TYR A 208 -3.22 5.31 10.96
N SER A 209 -3.04 6.60 11.23
CA SER A 209 -2.82 7.14 12.58
C SER A 209 -3.96 6.81 13.57
N ARG A 210 -5.19 6.66 13.07
CA ARG A 210 -6.37 6.31 13.88
C ARG A 210 -6.54 4.80 14.13
N ASN A 211 -5.83 3.96 13.39
CA ASN A 211 -5.99 2.49 13.40
C ASN A 211 -4.68 1.76 13.66
N LYS A 212 -3.54 2.47 13.70
CA LYS A 212 -2.29 1.91 14.21
C LYS A 212 -2.51 1.56 15.69
N GLY A 213 -2.23 0.30 16.01
CA GLY A 213 -2.33 -0.24 17.37
C GLY A 213 -1.26 0.34 18.27
#